data_AF-T1GJZ4-F1
#
_entry.id   AF-T1GJZ4-F1
#
_cell.length_a   1.000
_cell.length_b   1.000
_cell.length_c   1.000
_cell.angle_alpha   90.00
_cell.angle_beta   90.00
_cell.angle_gamma   90.00
#
_symmetry.space_group_name_H-M   'P 1'
#
loop_
_entity.id
_entity.type
_entity.pdbx_description
1 polymer ?
#
loop_
_entity_poly.entity_id
_entity_poly.type
_entity_poly.pdbx_seq_one_letter_code
_entity_poly.pdbx_strand_id
1 'polypeptide(L)'
;ALGFLNTFLEGQTYVAGENFTIADISILATVSTFVLAGIDLSPFPNVQKWYELVNKTAPGTELNQQGLDEAKKWFDKKYGKDDSLYPKEAKKRAVVDQRLYFDMGTLYQRFAEYFYPQKLEEALGFLNTFLEGQTYVAGDNLTIADISILATVSTFVLTGINLSPFPNVQKWYELVDKTAPGTELNQEGLVEAKKWFDSVKK
;
A
#
# COMPACT_ATOMS: atom_id res chain seq x y z
N ALA A 1 -0.17 -6.59 -9.20
CA ALA A 1 1.14 -6.01 -9.59
C ALA A 1 2.15 -7.08 -10.01
N LEU A 2 2.59 -8.00 -9.14
CA LEU A 2 3.64 -8.99 -9.46
C LEU A 2 3.33 -9.91 -10.65
N GLY A 3 2.07 -10.37 -10.81
CA GLY A 3 1.68 -11.16 -11.99
C GLY A 3 1.80 -10.40 -13.32
N PHE A 4 1.49 -9.11 -13.33
CA PHE A 4 1.68 -8.25 -14.51
C PHE A 4 3.17 -8.03 -14.80
N LEU A 5 3.97 -7.71 -13.77
CA LEU A 5 5.42 -7.58 -13.93
C LEU A 5 6.05 -8.89 -14.43
N ASN A 6 5.59 -10.04 -13.92
CA ASN A 6 6.04 -11.36 -14.37
C ASN A 6 5.74 -11.60 -15.85
N THR A 7 4.62 -11.08 -16.35
CA THR A 7 4.25 -11.14 -17.77
C THR A 7 5.13 -10.20 -18.60
N PHE A 8 5.38 -8.97 -18.15
CA PHE A 8 6.25 -8.03 -18.87
C PHE A 8 7.71 -8.48 -18.96
N LEU A 9 8.19 -9.19 -17.94
CA LEU A 9 9.54 -9.76 -17.91
C LEU A 9 9.64 -11.07 -18.72
N GLU A 10 8.54 -11.57 -19.29
CA GLU A 10 8.60 -12.75 -20.14
C GLU A 10 9.42 -12.46 -21.41
N GLY A 11 10.49 -13.23 -21.60
CA GLY A 11 11.42 -13.05 -22.72
C GLY A 11 12.34 -11.83 -22.61
N GLN A 12 12.30 -11.08 -21.51
CA GLN A 12 13.14 -9.90 -21.29
C GLN A 12 14.20 -10.15 -20.21
N THR A 13 15.30 -9.41 -20.28
CA THR A 13 16.35 -9.45 -19.24
C THR A 13 16.08 -8.40 -18.16
N TYR A 14 15.57 -7.25 -18.56
CA TYR A 14 15.27 -6.09 -17.73
C TYR A 14 13.84 -5.59 -18.01
N VAL A 15 13.31 -4.72 -17.16
CA VAL A 15 11.91 -4.27 -17.23
C VAL A 15 11.57 -3.68 -18.61
N ALA A 16 12.50 -2.94 -19.21
CA ALA A 16 12.30 -2.23 -20.46
C ALA A 16 13.01 -2.89 -21.66
N GLY A 17 13.35 -4.18 -21.57
CA GLY A 17 13.94 -4.94 -22.66
C GLY A 17 15.25 -5.64 -22.29
N GLU A 18 16.21 -5.63 -23.21
CA GLU A 18 17.53 -6.26 -22.99
C GLU A 18 18.53 -5.38 -22.23
N ASN A 19 18.25 -4.09 -22.08
CA ASN A 19 19.15 -3.13 -21.44
C ASN A 19 18.62 -2.70 -20.07
N PHE A 20 19.53 -2.57 -19.11
CA PHE A 20 19.23 -2.00 -17.79
C PHE A 20 18.86 -0.53 -17.92
N THR A 21 17.80 -0.10 -17.23
CA THR A 21 17.30 1.27 -17.26
C THR A 21 16.90 1.78 -15.89
N ILE A 22 16.51 3.05 -15.81
CA ILE A 22 15.92 3.63 -14.60
C ILE A 22 14.63 2.90 -14.16
N ALA A 23 13.92 2.23 -15.08
CA ALA A 23 12.75 1.44 -14.75
C ALA A 23 13.11 0.26 -13.82
N ASP A 24 14.27 -0.37 -14.05
CA ASP A 24 14.76 -1.47 -13.21
C ASP A 24 15.08 -0.99 -11.80
N ILE A 25 15.73 0.17 -11.66
CA ILE A 25 16.03 0.77 -10.35
C ILE A 25 14.73 1.08 -9.61
N SER A 26 13.78 1.71 -10.30
CA SER A 26 12.50 2.12 -9.72
C SER A 26 11.70 0.92 -9.22
N ILE A 27 11.60 -0.14 -10.03
CA ILE A 27 10.82 -1.33 -9.67
C ILE A 27 11.59 -2.19 -8.66
N LEU A 28 12.93 -2.21 -8.69
CA LEU A 28 13.75 -2.94 -7.73
C LEU A 28 13.47 -2.49 -6.30
N ALA A 29 13.40 -1.17 -6.07
CA ALA A 29 13.09 -0.62 -4.75
C ALA A 29 11.74 -1.11 -4.20
N THR A 30 10.72 -1.22 -5.07
CA THR A 30 9.41 -1.76 -4.70
C THR A 30 9.47 -3.26 -4.41
N VAL A 31 10.08 -4.05 -5.30
CA VAL A 31 10.15 -5.50 -5.16
C VAL A 31 11.00 -5.91 -3.96
N SER A 32 12.11 -5.21 -3.68
CA SER A 32 12.93 -5.46 -2.48
C SER A 32 12.14 -5.25 -1.19
N THR A 33 11.21 -4.30 -1.17
CA THR A 33 10.33 -4.05 -0.02
C THR A 33 9.33 -5.19 0.17
N PHE A 34 8.78 -5.74 -0.92
CA PHE A 34 7.90 -6.92 -0.85
C PHE A 34 8.64 -8.14 -0.31
N VAL A 35 9.87 -8.38 -0.76
CA VAL A 35 10.72 -9.45 -0.24
C VAL A 35 11.01 -9.23 1.24
N LEU A 36 11.31 -7.99 1.66
CA LEU A 36 11.50 -7.66 3.07
C LEU A 36 10.27 -7.95 3.93
N ALA A 37 9.07 -7.68 3.39
CA ALA A 37 7.79 -7.98 4.00
C ALA A 37 7.44 -9.47 4.00
N GLY A 38 8.30 -10.33 3.46
CA GLY A 38 8.12 -11.78 3.45
C GLY A 38 7.24 -12.31 2.32
N ILE A 39 6.98 -11.51 1.27
CA ILE A 39 6.27 -11.98 0.08
C ILE A 39 7.16 -12.98 -0.67
N ASP A 40 6.63 -14.17 -0.91
CA ASP A 40 7.29 -15.21 -1.69
C ASP A 40 7.20 -14.89 -3.19
N LEU A 41 8.36 -14.84 -3.85
CA LEU A 41 8.47 -14.61 -5.29
C LEU A 41 8.42 -15.91 -6.12
N SER A 42 8.45 -17.09 -5.49
CA SER A 42 8.43 -18.38 -6.19
C SER A 42 7.27 -18.57 -7.19
N PRO A 43 6.06 -17.98 -6.98
CA PRO A 43 4.99 -18.02 -7.99
C PRO A 43 5.24 -17.14 -9.22
N PHE A 44 6.27 -16.28 -9.20
CA PHE A 44 6.59 -15.28 -10.22
C PHE A 44 8.03 -15.47 -10.74
N PRO A 45 8.31 -16.54 -11.50
CA PRO A 45 9.68 -16.94 -11.83
C PRO A 45 10.48 -15.89 -12.64
N ASN A 46 9.82 -15.11 -13.49
CA ASN A 46 10.49 -14.05 -14.26
C ASN A 46 10.86 -12.88 -13.34
N VAL A 47 9.99 -12.52 -12.40
CA VAL A 47 10.27 -11.50 -11.38
C VAL A 47 11.39 -11.97 -10.45
N GLN A 48 11.36 -13.22 -10.01
CA GLN A 48 12.40 -13.78 -9.14
C GLN A 48 13.77 -13.71 -9.83
N LYS A 49 13.86 -14.20 -11.08
CA LYS A 49 15.10 -14.18 -11.86
C LYS A 49 15.62 -12.74 -12.07
N TRP A 50 14.73 -11.84 -12.46
CA TRP A 50 15.06 -10.43 -12.65
C TRP A 50 15.52 -9.77 -11.33
N TYR A 51 14.84 -10.03 -10.23
CA TYR A 51 15.18 -9.48 -8.91
C TYR A 51 16.57 -9.94 -8.47
N GLU A 52 16.87 -11.24 -8.60
CA GLU A 52 18.19 -11.78 -8.26
C GLU A 52 19.33 -11.19 -9.11
N LEU A 53 19.07 -10.94 -10.39
CA LEU A 53 20.02 -10.28 -11.29
C LEU A 53 20.24 -8.83 -10.88
N VAL A 54 19.16 -8.05 -10.85
CA VAL A 54 19.21 -6.60 -10.67
C VAL A 54 19.66 -6.22 -9.26
N ASN A 55 19.29 -6.99 -8.23
CA ASN A 55 19.77 -6.74 -6.87
C ASN A 55 21.29 -6.92 -6.72
N LYS A 56 21.92 -7.69 -7.62
CA LYS A 56 23.39 -7.86 -7.66
C LYS A 56 24.09 -6.83 -8.53
N THR A 57 23.45 -6.36 -9.59
CA THR A 57 24.13 -5.57 -10.63
C THR A 57 23.78 -4.08 -10.62
N ALA A 58 22.64 -3.69 -10.03
CA ALA A 58 22.22 -2.30 -10.04
C ALA A 58 23.15 -1.45 -9.16
N PRO A 59 23.58 -0.27 -9.65
CA PRO A 59 24.39 0.64 -8.86
C PRO A 59 23.60 1.18 -7.66
N GLY A 60 24.23 1.22 -6.48
CA GLY A 60 23.62 1.76 -5.26
C GLY A 60 22.68 0.80 -4.52
N THR A 61 22.63 -0.48 -4.89
CA THR A 61 21.87 -1.52 -4.17
C THR A 61 22.26 -1.64 -2.70
N GLU A 62 23.54 -1.39 -2.37
CA GLU A 62 24.02 -1.36 -0.99
C GLU A 62 23.34 -0.28 -0.14
N LEU A 63 23.05 0.89 -0.72
CA LEU A 63 22.33 1.97 -0.03
C LEU A 63 20.86 1.59 0.20
N ASN A 64 20.23 0.98 -0.80
CA ASN A 64 18.87 0.46 -0.66
C ASN A 64 18.82 -0.65 0.40
N GLN A 65 19.80 -1.55 0.43
CA GLN A 65 19.88 -2.62 1.43
C GLN A 65 20.09 -2.07 2.84
N GLN A 66 20.93 -1.05 3.03
CA GLN A 66 21.09 -0.38 4.32
C GLN A 66 19.76 0.22 4.82
N GLY A 67 19.03 0.91 3.95
CA GLY A 67 17.71 1.44 4.28
C GLY A 67 16.71 0.33 4.63
N LEU A 68 16.72 -0.78 3.90
CA LEU A 68 15.87 -1.95 4.19
C LEU A 68 16.24 -2.61 5.52
N ASP A 69 17.51 -2.73 5.85
CA ASP A 69 17.98 -3.31 7.11
C ASP A 69 17.62 -2.43 8.31
N GLU A 70 17.72 -1.11 8.17
CA GLU A 70 17.28 -0.15 9.19
C GLU A 70 15.76 -0.17 9.35
N ALA A 71 15.01 -0.18 8.24
CA ALA A 71 13.57 -0.33 8.26
C ALA A 71 13.18 -1.64 8.96
N LYS A 72 13.83 -2.75 8.62
CA LYS A 72 13.59 -4.05 9.25
C LYS A 72 13.89 -4.02 10.74
N LYS A 73 15.04 -3.50 11.16
CA LYS A 73 15.40 -3.37 12.58
C LYS A 73 14.38 -2.52 13.32
N TRP A 74 13.92 -1.43 12.70
CA TRP A 74 12.90 -0.58 13.29
C TRP A 74 11.56 -1.29 13.42
N PHE A 75 11.11 -1.98 12.36
CA PHE A 75 9.88 -2.78 12.37
C PHE A 75 9.96 -3.91 13.39
N ASP A 76 11.05 -4.67 13.43
CA ASP A 76 11.26 -5.75 14.40
C ASP A 76 11.29 -5.22 15.84
N LYS A 77 12.02 -4.12 16.09
CA LYS A 77 12.12 -3.50 17.42
C LYS A 77 10.79 -2.94 17.90
N LYS A 78 10.05 -2.28 17.02
CA LYS A 78 8.81 -1.57 17.37
C LYS A 78 7.61 -2.50 17.37
N TYR A 79 7.59 -3.50 16.48
CA TYR A 79 6.42 -4.31 16.19
C TYR A 79 6.67 -5.82 16.07
N GLY A 80 7.91 -6.28 15.86
CA GLY A 80 8.25 -7.71 15.75
C GLY A 80 8.33 -8.46 17.09
N LYS A 81 7.58 -8.02 18.11
CA LYS A 81 7.56 -8.68 19.43
C LYS A 81 6.84 -10.02 19.40
N ASP A 82 5.88 -10.18 18.49
CA ASP A 82 5.15 -11.40 18.19
C ASP A 82 4.70 -11.38 16.71
N ASP A 83 3.90 -12.37 16.30
CA ASP A 83 3.37 -12.46 14.94
C ASP A 83 2.00 -11.76 14.77
N SER A 84 1.57 -10.92 15.72
CA SER A 84 0.23 -10.31 15.68
C SER A 84 -0.05 -9.46 14.43
N LEU A 85 0.97 -8.74 13.92
CA LEU A 85 0.82 -7.90 12.72
C LEU A 85 0.80 -8.69 11.41
N TYR A 86 1.44 -9.87 11.38
CA TYR A 86 1.45 -10.75 10.22
C TYR A 86 1.45 -12.22 10.66
N PRO A 87 0.27 -12.75 11.07
CA PRO A 87 0.17 -14.05 11.72
C PRO A 87 0.82 -15.17 10.93
N LYS A 88 1.44 -16.14 11.61
CA LYS A 88 1.99 -17.34 10.97
C LYS A 88 0.92 -18.37 10.64
N GLU A 89 -0.20 -18.35 11.35
CA GLU A 89 -1.34 -19.21 11.09
C GLU A 89 -1.93 -18.91 9.70
N ALA A 90 -1.96 -19.92 8.83
CA ALA A 90 -2.30 -19.75 7.41
C ALA A 90 -3.66 -19.07 7.18
N LYS A 91 -4.68 -19.39 7.98
CA LYS A 91 -6.02 -18.80 7.81
C LYS A 91 -6.04 -17.31 8.15
N LYS A 92 -5.37 -16.92 9.24
CA LYS A 92 -5.27 -15.52 9.66
C LYS A 92 -4.42 -14.72 8.67
N ARG A 93 -3.31 -15.30 8.21
CA ARG A 93 -2.46 -14.70 7.18
C ARG A 93 -3.23 -14.46 5.87
N ALA A 94 -3.98 -15.44 5.40
CA ALA A 94 -4.77 -15.33 4.17
C ALA A 94 -5.80 -14.18 4.24
N VAL A 95 -6.36 -13.92 5.42
CA VAL A 95 -7.26 -12.77 5.63
C VAL A 95 -6.49 -11.46 5.51
N VAL A 96 -5.31 -11.34 6.14
CA VAL A 96 -4.46 -10.15 6.04
C VAL A 96 -4.03 -9.92 4.58
N ASP A 97 -3.54 -10.94 3.91
CA ASP A 97 -3.14 -10.88 2.50
C ASP A 97 -4.31 -10.43 1.61
N GLN A 98 -5.51 -10.98 1.82
CA GLN A 98 -6.69 -10.59 1.06
C GLN A 98 -7.02 -9.08 1.21
N ARG A 99 -6.82 -8.50 2.40
CA ARG A 99 -7.09 -7.06 2.62
C ARG A 99 -6.01 -6.19 1.98
N LEU A 100 -4.75 -6.62 2.01
CA LEU A 100 -3.66 -5.94 1.31
C LEU A 100 -3.87 -5.96 -0.22
N TYR A 101 -4.34 -7.08 -0.77
CA TYR A 101 -4.71 -7.15 -2.19
C TYR A 101 -5.93 -6.31 -2.54
N PHE A 102 -6.92 -6.25 -1.65
CA PHE A 102 -8.08 -5.36 -1.83
C PHE A 102 -7.65 -3.89 -1.84
N ASP A 103 -6.77 -3.47 -0.93
CA ASP A 103 -6.27 -2.10 -0.88
C ASP A 103 -5.55 -1.72 -2.18
N MET A 104 -4.56 -2.52 -2.56
CA MET A 104 -3.75 -2.26 -3.76
C MET A 104 -4.58 -2.35 -5.07
N GLY A 105 -5.36 -3.42 -5.24
CA GLY A 105 -6.01 -3.78 -6.50
C GLY A 105 -7.47 -3.35 -6.60
N THR A 106 -8.03 -2.78 -5.56
CA THR A 106 -9.39 -2.25 -5.59
C THR A 106 -9.41 -0.86 -5.01
N LEU A 107 -9.12 -0.66 -3.73
CA LEU A 107 -9.35 0.64 -3.11
C LEU A 107 -8.46 1.75 -3.72
N TYR A 108 -7.15 1.56 -3.72
CA TYR A 108 -6.20 2.50 -4.32
C TYR A 108 -6.39 2.61 -5.82
N GLN A 109 -6.63 1.49 -6.50
CA GLN A 109 -6.92 1.51 -7.94
C GLN A 109 -8.18 2.33 -8.26
N ARG A 110 -9.26 2.19 -7.48
CA ARG A 110 -10.50 2.97 -7.66
C ARG A 110 -10.31 4.45 -7.33
N PHE A 111 -9.39 4.78 -6.44
CA PHE A 111 -8.96 6.16 -6.22
C PHE A 111 -8.15 6.71 -7.39
N ALA A 112 -7.20 5.97 -7.94
CA ALA A 112 -6.49 6.37 -9.16
C ALA A 112 -7.47 6.54 -10.32
N GLU A 113 -8.43 5.62 -10.43
CA GLU A 113 -9.53 5.67 -11.40
C GLU A 113 -10.57 6.75 -11.06
N TYR A 114 -10.57 7.37 -9.87
CA TYR A 114 -11.50 8.45 -9.52
C TYR A 114 -11.24 9.75 -10.29
N PHE A 115 -10.03 9.93 -10.82
CA PHE A 115 -9.81 10.89 -11.90
C PHE A 115 -10.67 10.59 -13.16
N TYR A 116 -11.42 9.47 -13.17
CA TYR A 116 -12.59 9.15 -13.98
C TYR A 116 -13.86 8.92 -13.09
N PRO A 117 -14.86 9.82 -13.14
CA PRO A 117 -15.73 10.15 -11.99
C PRO A 117 -16.79 9.13 -11.52
N GLN A 118 -16.98 7.96 -12.14
CA GLN A 118 -18.12 7.07 -11.83
C GLN A 118 -17.81 5.95 -10.82
N LYS A 119 -16.54 5.76 -10.42
CA LYS A 119 -16.11 4.54 -9.69
C LYS A 119 -15.78 4.72 -8.20
N LEU A 120 -15.63 5.96 -7.71
CA LEU A 120 -15.32 6.23 -6.29
C LEU A 120 -16.55 6.04 -5.40
N GLU A 121 -17.72 6.48 -5.86
CA GLU A 121 -18.96 6.34 -5.09
C GLU A 121 -19.26 4.87 -4.79
N GLU A 122 -19.04 3.99 -5.77
CA GLU A 122 -19.12 2.53 -5.61
C GLU A 122 -18.12 2.01 -4.55
N ALA A 123 -16.87 2.46 -4.61
CA ALA A 123 -15.82 2.03 -3.66
C ALA A 123 -16.11 2.49 -2.22
N LEU A 124 -16.57 3.73 -2.05
CA LEU A 124 -17.02 4.24 -0.74
C LEU A 124 -18.28 3.51 -0.26
N GLY A 125 -19.16 3.09 -1.17
CA GLY A 125 -20.30 2.22 -0.88
C GLY A 125 -19.88 0.87 -0.32
N PHE A 126 -18.87 0.23 -0.91
CA PHE A 126 -18.31 -1.02 -0.37
C PHE A 126 -17.66 -0.81 1.00
N LEU A 127 -16.85 0.25 1.17
CA LEU A 127 -16.24 0.55 2.47
C LEU A 127 -17.32 0.81 3.54
N ASN A 128 -18.38 1.53 3.19
CA ASN A 128 -19.52 1.78 4.07
C ASN A 128 -20.22 0.47 4.49
N THR A 129 -20.30 -0.49 3.57
CA THR A 129 -20.86 -1.82 3.82
C THR A 129 -19.94 -2.65 4.71
N PHE A 130 -18.62 -2.62 4.50
CA PHE A 130 -17.67 -3.34 5.36
C PHE A 130 -17.68 -2.85 6.80
N LEU A 131 -17.93 -1.56 7.01
CA LEU A 131 -18.02 -0.94 8.32
C LEU A 131 -19.40 -1.12 8.98
N GLU A 132 -20.36 -1.78 8.31
CA GLU A 132 -21.66 -2.06 8.92
C GLU A 132 -21.51 -3.03 10.09
N GLY A 133 -21.92 -2.58 11.28
CA GLY A 133 -21.83 -3.37 12.51
C GLY A 133 -20.42 -3.54 13.09
N GLN A 134 -19.41 -2.85 12.54
CA GLN A 134 -18.01 -2.97 12.97
C GLN A 134 -17.46 -1.62 13.46
N THR A 135 -16.40 -1.66 14.28
CA THR A 135 -15.73 -0.44 14.79
C THR A 135 -14.62 0.02 13.84
N TYR A 136 -13.90 -0.93 13.25
CA TYR A 136 -12.77 -0.76 12.35
C TYR A 136 -13.00 -1.55 11.06
N VAL A 137 -12.24 -1.26 9.99
CA VAL A 137 -12.51 -1.81 8.64
C VAL A 137 -12.44 -3.34 8.55
N ALA A 138 -11.82 -4.00 9.55
CA ALA A 138 -11.64 -5.44 9.61
C ALA A 138 -12.18 -6.08 10.91
N GLY A 139 -13.03 -5.37 11.67
CA GLY A 139 -13.70 -5.89 12.86
C GLY A 139 -13.68 -4.91 14.03
N ASP A 140 -13.50 -5.44 15.24
CA ASP A 140 -13.57 -4.65 16.48
C ASP A 140 -12.21 -4.08 16.93
N ASN A 141 -11.12 -4.44 16.24
CA ASN A 141 -9.77 -3.98 16.57
C ASN A 141 -9.17 -3.17 15.42
N LEU A 142 -8.44 -2.10 15.76
CA LEU A 142 -7.65 -1.33 14.81
C LEU A 142 -6.57 -2.20 14.18
N THR A 143 -6.40 -2.12 12.86
CA THR A 143 -5.38 -2.85 12.11
C THR A 143 -4.60 -1.94 11.16
N ILE A 144 -3.55 -2.48 10.51
CA ILE A 144 -2.84 -1.76 9.45
C ILE A 144 -3.75 -1.42 8.25
N ALA A 145 -4.87 -2.12 8.08
CA ALA A 145 -5.85 -1.79 7.04
C ALA A 145 -6.52 -0.46 7.34
N ASP A 146 -6.87 -0.18 8.60
CA ASP A 146 -7.44 1.12 8.98
C ASP A 146 -6.46 2.26 8.71
N ILE A 147 -5.17 2.06 8.96
CA ILE A 147 -4.14 3.08 8.76
C ILE A 147 -3.94 3.36 7.25
N SER A 148 -3.87 2.31 6.42
CA SER A 148 -3.74 2.46 4.96
C SER A 148 -4.98 3.15 4.35
N ILE A 149 -6.17 2.70 4.74
CA ILE A 149 -7.43 3.27 4.28
C ILE A 149 -7.60 4.69 4.80
N LEU A 150 -7.14 5.01 6.02
CA LEU A 150 -7.21 6.37 6.58
C LEU A 150 -6.39 7.34 5.72
N ALA A 151 -5.15 6.99 5.35
CA ALA A 151 -4.31 7.83 4.50
C ALA A 151 -5.02 8.14 3.16
N THR A 152 -5.63 7.11 2.57
CA THR A 152 -6.40 7.22 1.33
C THR A 152 -7.64 8.12 1.51
N VAL A 153 -8.52 7.82 2.48
CA VAL A 153 -9.77 8.57 2.71
C VAL A 153 -9.51 10.01 3.17
N SER A 154 -8.46 10.25 3.95
CA SER A 154 -8.07 11.60 4.37
C SER A 154 -7.66 12.48 3.18
N THR A 155 -7.03 11.88 2.16
CA THR A 155 -6.73 12.56 0.89
C THR A 155 -8.03 12.86 0.12
N PHE A 156 -9.02 11.98 0.16
CA PHE A 156 -10.33 12.23 -0.46
C PHE A 156 -10.98 13.45 0.18
N VAL A 157 -11.05 13.47 1.52
CA VAL A 157 -11.59 14.60 2.29
C VAL A 157 -10.84 15.89 1.96
N LEU A 158 -9.50 15.85 1.89
CA LEU A 158 -8.68 17.00 1.52
C LEU A 158 -9.04 17.59 0.15
N THR A 159 -9.34 16.72 -0.82
CA THR A 159 -9.70 17.14 -2.19
C THR A 159 -11.17 17.57 -2.34
N GLY A 160 -11.95 17.54 -1.26
CA GLY A 160 -13.34 18.01 -1.23
C GLY A 160 -14.40 16.91 -1.38
N ILE A 161 -14.03 15.64 -1.22
CA ILE A 161 -15.00 14.54 -1.24
C ILE A 161 -15.89 14.60 0.00
N ASN A 162 -17.20 14.59 -0.26
CA ASN A 162 -18.20 14.56 0.80
C ASN A 162 -18.45 13.11 1.24
N LEU A 163 -18.14 12.80 2.50
CA LEU A 163 -18.39 11.48 3.10
C LEU A 163 -19.81 11.33 3.66
N SER A 164 -20.64 12.38 3.68
CA SER A 164 -21.99 12.33 4.26
C SER A 164 -22.92 11.25 3.69
N PRO A 165 -22.81 10.82 2.41
CA PRO A 165 -23.60 9.69 1.89
C PRO A 165 -23.18 8.33 2.48
N PHE A 166 -22.04 8.26 3.16
CA PHE A 166 -21.42 7.04 3.68
C PHE A 166 -21.22 7.13 5.20
N PRO A 167 -22.31 7.03 5.99
CA PRO A 167 -22.30 7.33 7.42
C PRO A 167 -21.35 6.44 8.23
N ASN A 168 -21.17 5.17 7.85
CA ASN A 168 -20.23 4.28 8.53
C ASN A 168 -18.78 4.69 8.23
N VAL A 169 -18.49 5.08 6.99
CA VAL A 169 -17.16 5.60 6.60
C VAL A 169 -16.87 6.89 7.33
N GLN A 170 -17.84 7.82 7.41
CA GLN A 170 -17.65 9.07 8.14
C GLN A 170 -17.35 8.83 9.62
N LYS A 171 -18.17 7.99 10.29
CA LYS A 171 -17.98 7.66 11.70
C LYS A 171 -16.62 7.00 11.96
N TRP A 172 -16.24 6.05 11.11
CA TRP A 172 -14.96 5.38 11.18
C TRP A 172 -13.79 6.35 10.96
N TYR A 173 -13.88 7.22 9.95
CA TYR A 173 -12.86 8.21 9.63
C TYR A 173 -12.61 9.14 10.83
N GLU A 174 -13.67 9.67 11.44
CA GLU A 174 -13.58 10.54 12.62
C GLU A 174 -12.97 9.86 13.85
N LEU A 175 -13.16 8.54 13.98
CA LEU A 175 -12.56 7.74 15.06
C LEU A 175 -11.08 7.47 14.78
N VAL A 176 -10.76 6.95 13.60
CA VAL A 176 -9.41 6.46 13.26
C VAL A 176 -8.44 7.62 13.07
N ASP A 177 -8.87 8.74 12.50
CA ASP A 177 -8.05 9.96 12.38
C ASP A 177 -7.57 10.49 13.75
N LYS A 178 -8.32 10.21 14.82
CA LYS A 178 -7.99 10.64 16.19
C LYS A 178 -7.24 9.58 17.01
N THR A 179 -7.43 8.31 16.69
CA THR A 179 -7.01 7.21 17.57
C THR A 179 -5.90 6.34 16.97
N ALA A 180 -5.73 6.35 15.64
CA ALA A 180 -4.67 5.58 15.02
C ALA A 180 -3.29 6.17 15.33
N PRO A 181 -2.27 5.34 15.56
CA PRO A 181 -0.91 5.82 15.77
C PRO A 181 -0.34 6.42 14.48
N GLY A 182 0.37 7.55 14.58
CA GLY A 182 1.02 8.18 13.44
C GLY A 182 0.10 9.03 12.56
N THR A 183 -1.11 9.36 13.03
CA THR A 183 -2.03 10.25 12.31
C THR A 183 -1.42 11.63 12.11
N GLU A 184 -0.55 12.09 13.00
CA GLU A 184 0.21 13.33 12.86
C GLU A 184 1.05 13.37 11.58
N LEU A 185 1.70 12.26 11.20
CA LEU A 185 2.50 12.17 9.98
C LEU A 185 1.61 12.20 8.74
N ASN A 186 0.45 11.55 8.81
CA ASN A 186 -0.54 11.60 7.74
C ASN A 186 -1.06 13.04 7.56
N GLN A 187 -1.36 13.75 8.65
CA GLN A 187 -1.80 15.14 8.63
C GLN A 187 -0.73 16.09 8.08
N GLU A 188 0.54 15.92 8.45
CA GLU A 188 1.66 16.66 7.84
C GLU A 188 1.73 16.43 6.32
N GLY A 189 1.59 15.18 5.88
CA GLY A 189 1.51 14.82 4.46
C GLY A 189 0.33 15.48 3.75
N LEU A 190 -0.85 15.54 4.38
CA LEU A 190 -2.03 16.22 3.83
C LEU A 190 -1.82 17.73 3.70
N VAL A 191 -1.10 18.38 4.63
CA VAL A 191 -0.77 19.81 4.53
C VAL A 191 0.10 20.08 3.30
N GLU A 192 1.14 19.27 3.07
CA GLU A 192 2.00 19.42 1.90
C GLU A 192 1.25 19.07 0.60
N ALA A 193 0.45 18.00 0.61
CA ALA A 193 -0.39 17.63 -0.52
C ALA A 193 -1.37 18.75 -0.88
N LYS A 194 -1.97 19.43 0.12
CA LYS A 194 -2.87 20.57 -0.10
C LYS A 194 -2.16 21.71 -0.83
N LYS A 195 -0.96 22.09 -0.37
CA LYS A 195 -0.15 23.14 -1.01
C LYS A 195 0.11 22.80 -2.47
N TRP A 196 0.46 21.54 -2.76
CA TRP A 196 0.66 21.07 -4.13
C TRP A 196 -0.64 21.13 -4.94
N PHE A 197 -1.76 20.59 -4.44
CA PHE A 197 -3.07 20.62 -5.10
C PHE A 197 -3.53 22.04 -5.44
N ASP A 198 -3.37 22.97 -4.51
CA ASP A 198 -3.71 24.38 -4.71
C ASP A 198 -2.79 25.05 -5.74
N SER A 199 -1.52 24.61 -5.84
CA SER A 199 -0.57 25.12 -6.84
C SER A 199 -0.88 24.67 -8.28
N VAL A 200 -1.47 23.48 -8.46
CA VAL A 200 -1.77 22.89 -9.78
C VAL A 200 -3.20 23.15 -10.26
N LYS A 201 -4.09 23.67 -9.39
CA LYS A 201 -5.46 24.09 -9.74
C LYS A 201 -5.54 25.50 -10.37
N LYS A 202 -4.41 26.15 -10.65
CA LYS A 202 -4.33 27.38 -11.47
C LYS A 202 -4.25 27.03 -12.95
#